data_AF-J9CRM7-F1
#
_entry.id   AF-J9CRM7-F1
#
_cell.length_a   1.000
_cell.length_b   1.000
_cell.length_c   1.000
_cell.angle_alpha   90.00
_cell.angle_beta   90.00
_cell.angle_gamma   90.00
#
_symmetry.space_group_name_H-M   'P 1'
#
loop_
_entity.id
_entity.type
_entity.pdbx_description
1 polymer ?
#
loop_
_entity_poly.entity_id
_entity_poly.type
_entity_poly.pdbx_seq_one_letter_code
_entity_poly.pdbx_strand_id
1 'polypeptide(L)'
;MESMLLGIVRSSGYAGTWVYGFMERALIPFGLHHVFYLPFWQTGVGGTAEVAGHLVEGAQNIFFAQLADPNTTRFSVEATRFMAGKFPLMIFGLPGAALAMYTCAKDNKKKVAGGLLLSAALTSMLTGITEPLEFTFLFIAPLLYVIHCVFAGLAYMLMHVFNVGV
;
A
#
# COMPACT_ATOMS: atom_id res chain seq x y z
N MET A 1 20.39 -16.20 -9.78
CA MET A 1 19.16 -15.49 -10.18
C MET A 1 18.55 -14.75 -8.99
N GLU A 2 18.40 -15.41 -7.83
CA GLU A 2 18.03 -14.78 -6.55
C GLU A 2 18.92 -13.60 -6.14
N SER A 3 20.25 -13.77 -6.17
CA SER A 3 21.22 -12.71 -5.81
C SER A 3 21.15 -11.45 -6.68
N MET A 4 20.76 -11.61 -7.95
CA MET A 4 20.62 -10.50 -8.90
C MET A 4 19.31 -9.74 -8.67
N LEU A 5 18.23 -10.47 -8.38
CA LEU A 5 16.90 -9.90 -8.10
C LEU A 5 16.91 -9.13 -6.77
N LEU A 6 17.56 -9.69 -5.75
CA LEU A 6 17.82 -9.04 -4.46
C LEU A 6 18.62 -7.74 -4.61
N GLY A 7 19.67 -7.77 -5.43
CA GLY A 7 20.48 -6.58 -5.73
C GLY A 7 19.70 -5.48 -6.45
N ILE A 8 18.82 -5.84 -7.38
CA ILE A 8 17.95 -4.89 -8.10
C ILE A 8 16.94 -4.25 -7.15
N VAL A 9 16.29 -5.03 -6.29
CA VAL A 9 15.32 -4.51 -5.31
C VAL A 9 16.00 -3.58 -4.31
N ARG A 10 17.19 -3.94 -3.81
CA ARG A 10 17.92 -3.09 -2.86
C ARG A 10 18.47 -1.81 -3.52
N SER A 11 18.79 -1.85 -4.80
CA SER A 11 19.31 -0.69 -5.56
C SER A 11 18.22 0.20 -6.16
N SER A 12 16.96 -0.22 -6.17
CA SER A 12 15.87 0.52 -6.84
C SER A 12 15.50 1.85 -6.17
N GLY A 13 15.90 2.05 -4.91
CA GLY A 13 15.68 3.28 -4.15
C GLY A 13 14.22 3.76 -4.13
N TYR A 14 14.03 5.08 -4.04
CA TYR A 14 12.69 5.70 -3.99
C TYR A 14 11.86 5.43 -5.26
N ALA A 15 12.49 5.41 -6.43
CA ALA A 15 11.82 5.13 -7.70
C ALA A 15 11.24 3.71 -7.72
N GLY A 16 11.97 2.72 -7.20
CA GLY A 16 11.47 1.36 -7.06
C GLY A 16 10.30 1.25 -6.10
N THR A 17 10.33 2.00 -4.99
CA THR A 17 9.19 2.06 -4.05
C THR A 17 7.96 2.70 -4.70
N TRP A 18 8.15 3.72 -5.55
CA TRP A 18 7.06 4.28 -6.35
C TRP A 18 6.46 3.25 -7.31
N VAL A 19 7.32 2.57 -8.10
CA VAL A 19 6.87 1.54 -9.06
C VAL A 19 6.15 0.41 -8.33
N TYR A 20 6.65 0.00 -7.17
CA TYR A 20 6.00 -1.02 -6.35
C TYR A 20 4.57 -0.63 -5.96
N GLY A 21 4.38 0.57 -5.41
CA GLY A 21 3.04 1.05 -5.02
C GLY A 21 2.11 1.24 -6.21
N PHE A 22 2.63 1.72 -7.34
CA PHE A 22 1.89 1.84 -8.59
C PHE A 22 1.43 0.48 -9.10
N MET A 23 2.35 -0.50 -9.19
CA MET A 23 2.07 -1.83 -9.72
C MET A 23 1.11 -2.60 -8.82
N GLU A 24 1.29 -2.53 -7.50
CA GLU A 24 0.37 -3.15 -6.56
C GLU A 24 -1.06 -2.68 -6.83
N ARG A 25 -1.25 -1.36 -6.98
CA ARG A 25 -2.55 -0.76 -7.22
C ARG A 25 -3.10 -1.12 -8.60
N ALA A 26 -2.27 -1.01 -9.64
CA ALA A 26 -2.66 -1.31 -11.03
C ALA A 26 -3.09 -2.77 -11.25
N LEU A 27 -2.66 -3.70 -10.40
CA LEU A 27 -2.97 -5.13 -10.48
C LEU A 27 -4.25 -5.54 -9.74
N ILE A 28 -4.86 -4.65 -8.95
CA ILE A 28 -6.13 -4.91 -8.24
C ILE A 28 -7.28 -5.33 -9.17
N PRO A 29 -7.51 -4.71 -10.35
CA PRO A 29 -8.61 -5.09 -11.25
C PRO A 29 -8.55 -6.53 -11.72
N PHE A 30 -7.37 -7.14 -11.66
CA PHE A 30 -7.10 -8.52 -12.09
C PHE A 30 -6.97 -9.48 -10.90
N GLY A 31 -7.06 -9.01 -9.66
CA GLY A 31 -6.77 -9.81 -8.46
C GLY A 31 -5.30 -10.23 -8.32
N LEU A 32 -4.41 -9.76 -9.20
CA LEU A 32 -3.01 -10.19 -9.25
C LEU A 32 -2.12 -9.46 -8.25
N HIS A 33 -2.63 -8.43 -7.58
CA HIS A 33 -1.88 -7.64 -6.61
C HIS A 33 -1.36 -8.49 -5.43
N HIS A 34 -2.12 -9.51 -4.99
CA HIS A 34 -1.64 -10.47 -3.99
C HIS A 34 -0.43 -11.27 -4.47
N VAL A 35 -0.47 -11.77 -5.70
CA VAL A 35 0.66 -12.49 -6.31
C VAL A 35 1.89 -11.59 -6.43
N PHE A 36 1.68 -10.30 -6.67
CA PHE A 36 2.75 -9.32 -6.76
C PHE A 36 3.40 -9.00 -5.41
N TYR A 37 2.64 -8.67 -4.36
CA TYR A 37 3.24 -8.20 -3.10
C TYR A 37 3.72 -9.32 -2.18
N LEU A 38 3.10 -10.52 -2.23
CA LEU A 38 3.41 -11.61 -1.30
C LEU A 38 4.89 -12.03 -1.30
N PRO A 39 5.58 -12.17 -2.46
CA PRO A 39 7.01 -12.46 -2.48
C PRO A 39 7.84 -11.41 -1.73
N PHE A 40 7.52 -10.12 -1.86
CA PHE A 40 8.21 -9.07 -1.11
C PHE A 40 7.93 -9.19 0.40
N TRP A 41 6.71 -9.55 0.78
CA TRP A 41 6.33 -9.64 2.19
C TRP A 41 6.90 -10.88 2.89
N GLN A 42 7.00 -12.01 2.20
CA GLN A 42 7.22 -13.32 2.83
C GLN A 42 8.53 -14.01 2.44
N THR A 43 9.26 -13.52 1.43
CA THR A 43 10.48 -14.17 0.93
C THR A 43 11.65 -13.19 0.88
N GLY A 44 12.86 -13.69 0.67
CA GLY A 44 14.07 -12.88 0.53
C GLY A 44 13.93 -11.71 -0.46
N VAL A 45 13.04 -11.78 -1.47
CA VAL A 45 12.81 -10.69 -2.45
C VAL A 45 12.59 -9.33 -1.80
N GLY A 46 11.88 -9.27 -0.66
CA GLY A 46 11.67 -8.01 0.08
C GLY A 46 12.78 -7.65 1.07
N GLY A 47 13.87 -8.41 1.07
CA GLY A 47 15.03 -8.22 1.92
C GLY A 47 15.17 -9.30 3.01
N THR A 48 16.32 -9.24 3.66
CA THR A 48 16.70 -10.09 4.79
C THR A 48 17.27 -9.21 5.90
N ALA A 49 16.95 -9.49 7.15
CA ALA A 49 17.51 -8.80 8.30
C ALA A 49 17.77 -9.78 9.45
N GLU A 50 18.82 -9.53 10.22
CA GLU A 50 19.03 -10.22 11.49
C GLU A 50 18.21 -9.50 12.57
N VAL A 51 17.31 -10.23 13.24
CA VAL A 51 16.47 -9.74 14.33
C VAL A 51 16.59 -10.72 15.49
N ALA A 52 16.96 -10.21 16.67
CA ALA A 52 17.22 -11.04 17.86
C ALA A 52 18.15 -12.26 17.61
N GLY A 53 19.16 -12.11 16.75
CA GLY A 53 20.11 -13.19 16.41
C GLY A 53 19.59 -14.21 15.40
N HIS A 54 18.41 -13.99 14.81
CA HIS A 54 17.84 -14.84 13.77
C HIS A 54 17.80 -14.09 12.43
N LEU A 55 18.26 -14.75 11.36
CA LEU A 55 18.08 -14.24 10.00
C LEU A 55 16.61 -14.43 9.59
N VAL A 56 15.93 -13.32 9.31
CA VAL A 56 14.52 -13.30 8.88
C VAL A 56 14.45 -12.75 7.46
N GLU A 57 13.66 -13.41 6.62
CA GLU A 57 13.43 -13.02 5.23
C GLU A 57 12.01 -12.52 5.00
N GLY A 58 11.86 -11.53 4.13
CA GLY A 58 10.57 -10.93 3.78
C GLY A 58 10.23 -9.73 4.63
N ALA A 59 9.81 -8.66 3.97
CA ALA A 59 9.53 -7.35 4.58
C ALA A 59 8.56 -7.43 5.77
N GLN A 60 7.46 -8.17 5.61
CA GLN A 60 6.43 -8.30 6.64
C GLN A 60 6.92 -9.18 7.80
N ASN A 61 7.65 -10.25 7.49
CA ASN A 61 8.22 -11.13 8.51
C ASN A 61 9.25 -10.38 9.37
N ILE A 62 10.11 -9.58 8.73
CA ILE A 62 11.07 -8.71 9.42
C ILE A 62 10.33 -7.72 10.32
N PHE A 63 9.28 -7.06 9.81
CA PHE A 63 8.47 -6.15 10.61
C PHE A 63 7.88 -6.83 11.85
N PHE A 64 7.28 -8.01 11.71
CA PHE A 64 6.71 -8.74 12.85
C PHE A 64 7.77 -9.25 13.83
N ALA A 65 8.93 -9.70 13.33
CA ALA A 65 10.05 -10.07 14.19
C ALA A 65 10.54 -8.87 15.01
N GLN A 66 10.67 -7.70 14.37
CA GLN A 66 11.04 -6.46 15.04
C GLN A 66 9.98 -6.03 16.06
N LEU A 67 8.70 -6.18 15.73
CA LEU A 67 7.58 -5.85 16.63
C LEU A 67 7.56 -6.75 17.88
N ALA A 68 7.99 -8.00 17.74
CA ALA A 68 8.06 -8.97 18.83
C ALA A 68 9.32 -8.84 19.70
N ASP A 69 10.40 -8.24 19.19
CA ASP A 69 11.64 -8.03 19.93
C ASP A 69 11.55 -6.76 20.81
N PRO A 70 11.59 -6.89 22.15
CA PRO A 70 11.50 -5.73 23.06
C PRO A 70 12.68 -4.77 22.94
N ASN A 71 13.79 -5.17 22.31
CA ASN A 71 14.95 -4.31 22.08
C ASN A 71 14.81 -3.45 20.82
N THR A 72 13.81 -3.70 19.97
CA THR A 72 13.56 -2.88 18.79
C THR A 72 13.12 -1.49 19.19
N THR A 73 13.99 -0.51 18.97
CA THR A 73 13.68 0.93 19.18
C THR A 73 13.24 1.63 17.90
N ARG A 74 13.59 1.07 16.73
CA ARG A 74 13.21 1.59 15.41
C ARG A 74 12.99 0.45 14.43
N PHE A 75 11.88 0.53 13.70
CA PHE A 75 11.58 -0.40 12.61
C PHE A 75 12.45 -0.12 11.39
N SER A 76 12.77 -1.17 10.65
CA SER A 76 13.53 -1.07 9.40
C SER A 76 12.68 -0.42 8.33
N VAL A 77 13.00 0.82 7.96
CA VAL A 77 12.37 1.53 6.82
C VAL A 77 12.51 0.73 5.53
N GLU A 78 13.65 0.07 5.33
CA GLU A 78 13.89 -0.70 4.10
C GLU A 78 12.98 -1.93 4.02
N ALA A 79 12.66 -2.57 5.16
CA ALA A 79 11.67 -3.63 5.20
C ALA A 79 10.27 -3.05 5.00
N THR A 80 9.91 -1.99 5.73
CA THR A 80 8.53 -1.51 5.77
C THR A 80 8.13 -0.64 4.59
N ARG A 81 9.06 -0.21 3.73
CA ARG A 81 8.76 0.54 2.49
C ARG A 81 7.77 -0.17 1.56
N PHE A 82 7.63 -1.49 1.64
CA PHE A 82 6.67 -2.29 0.86
C PHE A 82 5.27 -2.38 1.51
N MET A 83 5.06 -1.66 2.62
CA MET A 83 3.82 -1.65 3.40
C MET A 83 3.40 -0.22 3.80
N ALA A 84 4.35 0.62 4.21
CA ALA A 84 4.08 1.93 4.80
C ALA A 84 3.24 2.86 3.91
N GLY A 85 3.40 2.79 2.59
CA GLY A 85 2.61 3.56 1.63
C GLY A 85 1.11 3.26 1.62
N LYS A 86 0.70 2.09 2.12
CA LYS A 86 -0.73 1.71 2.20
C LYS A 86 -1.50 2.58 3.17
N PHE A 87 -0.93 2.87 4.33
CA PHE A 87 -1.63 3.56 5.41
C PHE A 87 -2.16 4.95 5.01
N PRO A 88 -1.35 5.88 4.46
CA PRO A 88 -1.89 7.18 4.07
C PRO A 88 -2.95 7.08 2.97
N LEU A 89 -2.83 6.11 2.06
CA LEU A 89 -3.83 5.86 1.02
C LEU A 89 -5.16 5.36 1.62
N MET A 90 -5.10 4.37 2.51
CA MET A 90 -6.27 3.70 3.07
C MET A 90 -7.01 4.54 4.12
N ILE A 91 -6.26 5.29 4.95
CA ILE A 91 -6.79 6.05 6.08
C ILE A 91 -7.22 7.46 5.66
N PHE A 92 -6.53 8.08 4.69
CA PHE A 92 -6.79 9.47 4.31
C PHE A 92 -7.12 9.63 2.83
N GLY A 93 -6.37 9.00 1.92
CA GLY A 93 -6.54 9.16 0.48
C GLY A 93 -7.93 8.72 -0.01
N LEU A 94 -8.32 7.48 0.30
CA LEU A 94 -9.59 6.89 -0.11
C LEU A 94 -10.80 7.53 0.60
N PRO A 95 -10.79 7.79 1.91
CA PRO A 95 -11.83 8.61 2.53
C PRO A 95 -11.94 10.01 1.92
N GLY A 96 -10.82 10.63 1.53
CA GLY A 96 -10.82 11.88 0.76
C GLY A 96 -11.48 11.75 -0.62
N ALA A 97 -11.20 10.66 -1.35
CA ALA A 97 -11.85 10.35 -2.62
C ALA A 97 -13.37 10.12 -2.45
N ALA A 98 -13.78 9.40 -1.40
CA ALA A 98 -15.18 9.20 -1.05
C ALA A 98 -15.89 10.53 -0.76
N LEU A 99 -15.25 11.43 -0.01
CA LEU A 99 -15.78 12.76 0.24
C LEU A 99 -15.91 13.56 -1.06
N ALA A 100 -14.90 13.54 -1.94
CA ALA A 100 -14.96 14.21 -3.24
C ALA A 100 -16.13 13.69 -4.09
N MET A 101 -16.28 12.37 -4.20
CA MET A 101 -17.41 11.73 -4.90
C MET A 101 -18.77 12.14 -4.31
N TYR A 102 -18.88 12.21 -2.98
CA TYR A 102 -20.10 12.67 -2.32
C TYR A 102 -20.42 14.13 -2.62
N THR A 103 -19.42 15.00 -2.66
CA THR A 103 -19.62 16.43 -3.00
C THR A 103 -20.09 16.64 -4.43
N CYS A 104 -19.66 15.78 -5.35
CA CYS A 104 -20.08 15.81 -6.76
C CYS A 104 -21.37 15.02 -7.04
N ALA A 105 -21.94 14.32 -6.06
CA ALA A 105 -23.15 13.54 -6.23
C ALA A 105 -24.36 14.45 -6.51
N LYS A 106 -25.21 14.04 -7.46
CA LYS A 106 -26.48 14.73 -7.76
C LYS A 106 -27.35 14.83 -6.50
N ASP A 107 -28.02 15.97 -6.31
CA ASP A 107 -28.79 16.25 -5.08
C ASP A 107 -29.83 15.17 -4.76
N ASN A 108 -30.52 14.65 -5.78
CA ASN A 108 -31.52 13.58 -5.63
C ASN A 108 -30.94 12.18 -5.33
N LYS A 109 -29.61 12.01 -5.41
CA LYS A 109 -28.89 10.76 -5.10
C LYS A 109 -27.94 10.89 -3.92
N LYS A 110 -27.72 12.11 -3.41
CA LYS A 110 -26.71 12.44 -2.40
C LYS A 110 -26.84 11.62 -1.13
N LYS A 111 -28.07 11.42 -0.62
CA LYS A 111 -28.32 10.59 0.57
C LYS A 111 -27.89 9.13 0.39
N VAL A 112 -28.23 8.52 -0.75
CA VAL A 112 -27.87 7.12 -1.06
C VAL A 112 -26.36 7.00 -1.30
N ALA A 113 -25.80 7.89 -2.11
CA ALA A 113 -24.36 7.94 -2.36
C ALA A 113 -23.56 8.12 -1.07
N GLY A 114 -23.98 9.03 -0.19
CA GLY A 114 -23.33 9.28 1.09
C GLY A 114 -23.27 8.03 1.98
N GLY A 115 -24.35 7.27 2.09
CA GLY A 115 -24.36 6.02 2.87
C GLY A 115 -23.39 4.98 2.33
N LEU A 116 -23.37 4.77 1.01
CA LEU A 116 -22.48 3.80 0.35
C LEU A 116 -21.01 4.23 0.45
N LEU A 117 -20.72 5.50 0.14
CA LEU A 117 -19.36 6.05 0.15
C LEU A 117 -18.79 6.10 1.57
N LEU A 118 -19.60 6.47 2.58
CA LEU A 118 -19.16 6.45 3.97
C LEU A 118 -18.84 5.03 4.45
N SER A 119 -19.71 4.05 4.13
CA SER A 119 -19.44 2.66 4.49
C SER A 119 -18.15 2.16 3.85
N ALA A 120 -17.95 2.41 2.55
CA ALA A 120 -16.75 1.99 1.84
C ALA A 120 -15.48 2.69 2.36
N ALA A 121 -15.57 3.99 2.69
CA ALA A 121 -14.47 4.74 3.30
C ALA A 121 -14.10 4.21 4.69
N LEU A 122 -15.10 3.91 5.53
CA LEU A 122 -14.86 3.32 6.84
C LEU A 122 -14.26 1.91 6.74
N THR A 123 -14.70 1.09 5.77
CA THR A 123 -14.07 -0.20 5.49
C THR A 123 -12.59 -0.01 5.15
N SER A 124 -12.27 0.87 4.20
CA SER A 124 -10.87 1.18 3.85
C SER A 124 -10.05 1.64 5.05
N MET A 125 -10.58 2.58 5.84
CA MET A 125 -9.86 3.18 6.96
C MET A 125 -9.60 2.18 8.10
N LEU A 126 -10.58 1.33 8.42
CA LEU A 126 -10.53 0.45 9.60
C LEU A 126 -9.89 -0.90 9.29
N THR A 127 -10.06 -1.43 8.08
CA THR A 127 -9.59 -2.79 7.73
C THR A 127 -8.47 -2.78 6.70
N GLY A 128 -8.26 -1.66 6.00
CA GLY A 128 -7.33 -1.58 4.87
C GLY A 128 -7.87 -2.21 3.58
N ILE A 129 -9.13 -2.67 3.54
CA ILE A 129 -9.76 -3.21 2.33
C ILE A 129 -10.32 -2.05 1.50
N THR A 130 -9.78 -1.85 0.30
CA THR A 130 -10.00 -0.65 -0.52
C THR A 130 -10.99 -0.85 -1.66
N GLU A 131 -11.20 -2.10 -2.05
CA GLU A 131 -12.00 -2.54 -3.19
C GLU A 131 -13.44 -2.02 -3.18
N PRO A 132 -14.16 -1.98 -2.03
CA PRO A 132 -15.52 -1.44 -2.00
C PRO A 132 -15.62 -0.01 -2.48
N LEU A 133 -14.56 0.79 -2.33
CA LEU A 133 -14.52 2.16 -2.84
C LEU A 133 -13.89 2.22 -4.23
N GLU A 134 -12.78 1.54 -4.47
CA GLU A 134 -12.08 1.58 -5.75
C GLU A 134 -12.94 1.07 -6.92
N PHE A 135 -13.74 0.03 -6.68
CA PHE A 135 -14.60 -0.54 -7.72
C PHE A 135 -15.73 0.39 -8.14
N THR A 136 -16.03 1.44 -7.35
CA THR A 136 -17.02 2.45 -7.71
C THR A 136 -16.58 3.35 -8.86
N PHE A 137 -15.28 3.49 -9.11
CA PHE A 137 -14.75 4.33 -10.20
C PHE A 137 -13.79 3.62 -11.14
N LEU A 138 -13.19 2.49 -10.74
CA LEU A 138 -12.30 1.67 -11.56
C LEU A 138 -12.85 1.41 -12.97
N PHE A 139 -14.09 0.93 -13.06
CA PHE A 139 -14.71 0.54 -14.34
C PHE A 139 -15.43 1.69 -15.04
N ILE A 140 -15.79 2.74 -14.31
CA ILE A 140 -16.58 3.87 -14.83
C ILE A 140 -15.66 4.98 -15.34
N ALA A 141 -14.54 5.21 -14.68
CA ALA A 141 -13.55 6.23 -15.02
C ALA A 141 -12.12 5.66 -14.95
N PRO A 142 -11.72 4.81 -15.92
CA PRO A 142 -10.42 4.15 -15.91
C PRO A 142 -9.22 5.12 -15.84
N LEU A 143 -9.36 6.32 -16.44
CA LEU A 143 -8.32 7.35 -16.36
C LEU A 143 -8.12 7.86 -14.93
N LEU A 144 -9.20 8.05 -14.17
CA LEU A 144 -9.10 8.41 -12.74
C LEU A 144 -8.46 7.29 -11.93
N TYR A 145 -8.70 6.04 -12.32
CA TYR A 145 -8.04 4.89 -11.70
C TYR A 145 -6.52 4.87 -11.95
N VAL A 146 -6.07 5.21 -13.16
CA VAL A 146 -4.63 5.34 -13.44
C VAL A 146 -4.00 6.45 -12.59
N ILE A 147 -4.67 7.60 -12.46
CA ILE A 147 -4.22 8.70 -11.59
C ILE A 147 -4.14 8.24 -10.14
N HIS A 148 -5.14 7.49 -9.66
CA HIS A 148 -5.13 6.90 -8.33
C HIS A 148 -3.95 5.94 -8.13
N CYS A 149 -3.59 5.12 -9.13
CA CYS A 149 -2.39 4.27 -9.08
C CYS A 149 -1.11 5.10 -8.98
N VAL A 150 -1.02 6.22 -9.70
CA VAL A 150 0.12 7.15 -9.59
C VAL A 150 0.22 7.74 -8.18
N PHE A 151 -0.90 8.15 -7.58
CA PHE A 151 -0.93 8.65 -6.20
C PHE A 151 -0.59 7.56 -5.18
N ALA A 152 -1.01 6.31 -5.41
CA ALA A 152 -0.58 5.18 -4.58
C ALA A 152 0.94 5.02 -4.63
N GLY A 153 1.55 4.99 -5.82
CA GLY A 153 3.01 4.98 -5.96
C GLY A 153 3.68 6.14 -5.23
N LEU A 154 3.14 7.36 -5.33
CA LEU A 154 3.67 8.52 -4.62
C LEU A 154 3.55 8.38 -3.10
N ALA A 155 2.44 7.84 -2.58
CA ALA A 155 2.29 7.59 -1.16
C ALA A 155 3.39 6.64 -0.64
N TYR A 156 3.64 5.55 -1.36
CA TYR A 156 4.74 4.63 -1.08
C TYR A 156 6.10 5.31 -1.09
N MET A 157 6.40 6.06 -2.16
CA MET A 157 7.66 6.76 -2.31
C MET A 157 7.88 7.79 -1.21
N LEU A 158 6.87 8.59 -0.87
CA LEU A 158 6.97 9.65 0.13
C LEU A 158 7.17 9.09 1.53
N MET A 159 6.48 8.01 1.89
CA MET A 159 6.70 7.33 3.17
C MET A 159 8.15 6.83 3.29
N HIS A 160 8.72 6.34 2.19
CA HIS A 160 10.13 5.93 2.14
C HIS A 160 11.08 7.15 2.21
N VAL A 161 10.82 8.22 1.46
CA VAL A 161 11.62 9.46 1.50
C VAL A 161 11.66 10.08 2.91
N PHE A 162 10.53 10.06 3.61
CA PHE A 162 10.42 10.59 4.97
C PHE A 162 10.86 9.61 6.06
N ASN A 163 11.43 8.46 5.69
CA ASN A 163 11.92 7.43 6.61
C ASN A 163 10.85 6.94 7.59
N VAL A 164 9.61 6.80 7.13
CA VAL A 164 8.52 6.30 7.96
C VAL A 164 8.61 4.77 8.06
N GLY A 165 8.98 4.31 9.25
CA GLY A 165 9.19 2.89 9.55
C GLY A 165 7.89 2.12 9.79
N VAL A 166 6.85 2.77 10.30
CA VAL A 166 5.44 2.33 10.41
C VAL A 166 4.62 3.49 10.96
#